data_AF-A0A7W0XB34-F1
#
_entry.id   AF-A0A7W0XB34-F1
#
_cell.length_a   1.000
_cell.length_b   1.000
_cell.length_c   1.000
_cell.angle_alpha   90.00
_cell.angle_beta   90.00
_cell.angle_gamma   90.00
#
_symmetry.space_group_name_H-M   'P 1'
#
loop_
_entity.id
_entity.type
_entity.pdbx_description
1 polymer ?
#
loop_
_entity_poly.entity_id
_entity_poly.type
_entity_poly.pdbx_seq_one_letter_code
_entity_poly.pdbx_strand_id
1 'polypeptide(L)'
;MKPNDENGKLPTSERPFRVFIISGSDRRQYNCPGVDSKSRALMLHMSERLPREWEIDYEDLGNVYARARIQSCNACVSTSMALCVWPCNCYEANHRSEPDLMWDLNMYARLDLADAWAIIGPVNWYGPTSNLKLMFDRLVCMNGGNPREDLIKHKEAELAKELEHLPEWEELSLNHLEGRTAGFFCYGDGGGDELAEDGRPRVLRHKEYFDPEKEPFEDMRDTYGPVVWQCRYGGIEVPDPLWRYVEFGRGKKYSDNQAEDMATGTKVFQEFDKWVDEFSAFVRQKGKVEPGKYRAYGYEAPGHLAEDLKAKWREIKTGLGYPPEGSSPAKQQELGLNKDATLRPKKSEGEKLRE
;
A
#
# COMPACT_ATOMS: atom_id res chain seq x y z
N MET A 1 -19.15 2.07 16.54
CA MET A 1 -20.25 2.80 15.86
C MET A 1 -20.04 2.72 14.34
N LYS A 2 -21.07 3.02 13.52
CA LYS A 2 -20.84 3.12 12.07
C LYS A 2 -19.88 4.28 11.79
N PRO A 3 -18.87 4.13 10.91
CA PRO A 3 -17.98 5.23 10.56
C PRO A 3 -18.78 6.35 9.89
N ASN A 4 -18.49 7.61 10.26
CA ASN A 4 -19.08 8.80 9.66
C ASN A 4 -17.97 9.77 9.25
N ASP A 5 -17.68 9.85 7.96
CA ASP A 5 -16.59 10.69 7.43
C ASP A 5 -16.78 12.18 7.75
N GLU A 6 -18.02 12.63 7.94
CA GLU A 6 -18.33 14.01 8.34
C GLU A 6 -17.72 14.39 9.70
N ASN A 7 -17.46 13.42 10.58
CA ASN A 7 -16.75 13.67 11.84
C ASN A 7 -15.30 14.13 11.62
N GLY A 8 -14.74 13.95 10.42
CA GLY A 8 -13.46 14.53 10.01
C GLY A 8 -13.45 16.07 9.95
N LYS A 9 -14.62 16.72 10.01
CA LYS A 9 -14.79 18.19 10.07
C LYS A 9 -14.83 18.71 11.50
N LEU A 10 -15.00 17.85 12.50
CA LEU A 10 -15.06 18.24 13.91
C LEU A 10 -13.66 18.45 14.49
N PRO A 11 -13.50 19.29 15.53
CA PRO A 11 -12.27 19.33 16.31
C PRO A 11 -11.89 17.94 16.82
N THR A 12 -10.58 17.65 16.90
CA THR A 12 -10.06 16.36 17.35
C THR A 12 -10.57 15.97 18.74
N SER A 13 -10.77 16.94 19.63
CA SER A 13 -11.36 16.74 20.95
C SER A 13 -12.81 16.21 20.91
N GLU A 14 -13.57 16.55 19.88
CA GLU A 14 -15.03 16.32 19.78
C GLU A 14 -15.40 15.11 18.91
N ARG A 15 -14.59 14.74 17.91
CA ARG A 15 -14.84 13.54 17.09
C ARG A 15 -14.58 12.24 17.85
N PRO A 16 -15.23 11.11 17.54
CA PRO A 16 -14.84 9.81 18.08
C PRO A 16 -13.41 9.40 17.63
N PHE A 17 -12.82 8.42 18.32
CA PHE A 17 -11.66 7.70 17.78
C PHE A 17 -12.08 6.99 16.50
N ARG A 18 -11.18 6.95 15.51
CA ARG A 18 -11.39 6.19 14.28
C ARG A 18 -10.25 5.22 14.03
N VAL A 19 -10.61 3.95 13.87
CA VAL A 19 -9.67 2.89 13.49
C VAL A 19 -10.05 2.38 12.11
N PHE A 20 -9.05 2.22 11.23
CA PHE A 20 -9.23 1.60 9.94
C PHE A 20 -8.58 0.20 9.91
N ILE A 21 -9.40 -0.84 9.80
CA ILE A 21 -8.95 -2.24 9.77
C ILE A 21 -8.85 -2.72 8.32
N ILE A 22 -7.70 -3.23 7.92
CA ILE A 22 -7.41 -3.62 6.54
C ILE A 22 -7.15 -5.12 6.50
N SER A 23 -8.03 -5.86 5.80
CA SER A 23 -7.75 -7.23 5.41
C SER A 23 -6.87 -7.25 4.17
N GLY A 24 -5.61 -7.64 4.36
CA GLY A 24 -4.57 -7.68 3.33
C GLY A 24 -4.39 -9.03 2.66
N SER A 25 -5.40 -9.92 2.64
CA SER A 25 -5.33 -11.16 1.85
C SER A 25 -5.71 -10.89 0.39
N ASP A 26 -5.08 -11.55 -0.58
CA ASP A 26 -5.50 -11.48 -1.99
C ASP A 26 -6.84 -12.23 -2.24
N ARG A 27 -7.15 -13.25 -1.43
CA ARG A 27 -8.45 -13.96 -1.47
C ARG A 27 -9.57 -13.03 -1.02
N ARG A 28 -10.73 -13.14 -1.68
CA ARG A 28 -11.95 -12.38 -1.36
C ARG A 28 -13.14 -13.32 -1.21
N GLN A 29 -14.22 -12.78 -0.68
CA GLN A 29 -15.51 -13.46 -0.63
C GLN A 29 -15.97 -13.93 -2.02
N TYR A 30 -16.39 -15.19 -2.10
CA TYR A 30 -16.99 -15.82 -3.30
C TYR A 30 -16.10 -15.82 -4.57
N ASN A 31 -14.78 -15.78 -4.45
CA ASN A 31 -13.86 -15.83 -5.60
C ASN A 31 -12.94 -17.06 -5.59
N CYS A 32 -12.17 -17.27 -6.67
CA CYS A 32 -11.06 -18.24 -6.69
C CYS A 32 -10.07 -17.87 -5.58
N PRO A 33 -9.84 -18.73 -4.56
CA PRO A 33 -9.82 -20.20 -4.62
C PRO A 33 -11.06 -20.96 -4.08
N GLY A 34 -12.18 -20.31 -3.82
CA GLY A 34 -13.45 -20.94 -3.43
C GLY A 34 -13.75 -20.93 -1.92
N VAL A 35 -12.93 -20.24 -1.13
CA VAL A 35 -13.09 -20.07 0.33
C VAL A 35 -12.71 -18.66 0.75
N ASP A 36 -13.39 -18.15 1.79
CA ASP A 36 -13.12 -16.82 2.35
C ASP A 36 -11.73 -16.77 3.00
N SER A 37 -11.17 -15.56 3.08
CA SER A 37 -9.83 -15.38 3.64
C SER A 37 -9.83 -15.40 5.17
N LYS A 38 -8.76 -15.96 5.76
CA LYS A 38 -8.52 -15.89 7.21
C LYS A 38 -8.41 -14.46 7.71
N SER A 39 -7.74 -13.60 6.92
CA SER A 39 -7.61 -12.17 7.21
C SER A 39 -8.97 -11.47 7.29
N ARG A 40 -9.93 -11.81 6.43
CA ARG A 40 -11.29 -11.28 6.49
C ARG A 40 -12.00 -11.70 7.77
N ALA A 41 -11.89 -12.97 8.15
CA ALA A 41 -12.48 -13.47 9.40
C ALA A 41 -11.92 -12.71 10.62
N LEU A 42 -10.59 -12.54 10.68
CA LEU A 42 -9.92 -11.79 11.75
C LEU A 42 -10.28 -10.30 11.76
N MET A 43 -10.39 -9.66 10.58
CA MET A 43 -10.84 -8.27 10.45
C MET A 43 -12.25 -8.08 11.03
N LEU A 44 -13.20 -8.96 10.68
CA LEU A 44 -14.56 -8.90 11.19
C LEU A 44 -14.59 -9.15 12.70
N HIS A 45 -13.82 -10.13 13.19
CA HIS A 45 -13.69 -10.43 14.62
C HIS A 45 -13.13 -9.23 15.41
N MET A 46 -12.08 -8.56 14.92
CA MET A 46 -11.55 -7.35 15.53
C MET A 46 -12.61 -6.23 15.55
N SER A 47 -13.38 -6.08 14.48
CA SER A 47 -14.40 -5.03 14.39
C SER A 47 -15.50 -5.16 15.45
N GLU A 48 -15.81 -6.38 15.89
CA GLU A 48 -16.79 -6.66 16.95
C GLU A 48 -16.21 -6.48 18.36
N ARG A 49 -14.89 -6.63 18.50
CA ARG A 49 -14.18 -6.57 19.79
C ARG A 49 -13.74 -5.14 20.17
N LEU A 50 -13.45 -4.30 19.18
CA LEU A 50 -13.05 -2.92 19.43
C LEU A 50 -14.15 -2.12 20.16
N PRO A 51 -13.78 -1.06 20.91
CA PRO A 51 -14.74 -0.28 21.69
C PRO A 51 -15.88 0.29 20.83
N ARG A 52 -17.12 0.15 21.31
CA ARG A 52 -18.32 0.49 20.53
C ARG A 52 -18.45 1.99 20.26
N GLU A 53 -17.84 2.83 21.09
CA GLU A 53 -17.76 4.28 20.96
C GLU A 53 -16.74 4.75 19.92
N TRP A 54 -15.93 3.85 19.36
CA TRP A 54 -15.03 4.15 18.25
C TRP A 54 -15.73 3.96 16.92
N GLU A 55 -15.34 4.77 15.94
CA GLU A 55 -15.63 4.54 14.53
C GLU A 55 -14.73 3.44 14.00
N ILE A 56 -15.35 2.33 13.64
CA ILE A 56 -14.65 1.19 13.08
C ILE A 56 -14.91 1.18 11.58
N ASP A 57 -13.91 1.63 10.83
CA ASP A 57 -13.86 1.52 9.38
C ASP A 57 -13.09 0.24 9.02
N TYR A 58 -13.51 -0.48 7.99
CA TYR A 58 -12.75 -1.64 7.52
C TYR A 58 -12.89 -1.88 6.03
N GLU A 59 -11.85 -2.47 5.44
CA GLU A 59 -11.85 -2.85 4.03
C GLU A 59 -11.14 -4.18 3.77
N ASP A 60 -11.70 -4.94 2.84
CA ASP A 60 -11.10 -6.16 2.30
C ASP A 60 -10.45 -5.87 0.95
N LEU A 61 -9.12 -5.76 0.96
CA LEU A 61 -8.31 -5.45 -0.23
C LEU A 61 -8.24 -6.63 -1.21
N GLY A 62 -8.74 -7.81 -0.84
CA GLY A 62 -8.78 -8.97 -1.71
C GLY A 62 -9.52 -8.64 -2.99
N ASN A 63 -8.84 -8.70 -4.13
CA ASN A 63 -9.40 -8.19 -5.38
C ASN A 63 -8.85 -8.91 -6.61
N VAL A 64 -8.88 -10.24 -6.54
CA VAL A 64 -8.43 -11.10 -7.64
C VAL A 64 -9.48 -11.14 -8.77
N TYR A 65 -10.75 -10.79 -8.50
CA TYR A 65 -11.83 -10.89 -9.50
C TYR A 65 -12.93 -9.83 -9.29
N ALA A 66 -13.46 -9.30 -10.40
CA ALA A 66 -14.68 -8.47 -10.48
C ALA A 66 -14.68 -7.07 -9.80
N ARG A 67 -13.53 -6.52 -9.38
CA ARG A 67 -13.38 -5.06 -9.15
C ARG A 67 -12.18 -4.49 -9.89
N ALA A 68 -12.12 -3.15 -9.95
CA ALA A 68 -10.95 -2.39 -10.39
C ALA A 68 -9.71 -2.86 -9.63
N ARG A 69 -8.57 -3.14 -10.27
CA ARG A 69 -7.33 -3.51 -9.55
C ARG A 69 -6.76 -2.29 -8.81
N ILE A 70 -5.93 -2.51 -7.79
CA ILE A 70 -5.04 -1.43 -7.33
C ILE A 70 -3.99 -1.27 -8.42
N GLN A 71 -3.95 -0.11 -9.06
CA GLN A 71 -2.96 0.16 -10.09
C GLN A 71 -1.58 0.37 -9.44
N SER A 72 -0.50 0.09 -10.16
CA SER A 72 0.87 0.25 -9.64
C SER A 72 1.25 1.72 -9.44
N CYS A 73 2.25 1.99 -8.61
CA CYS A 73 2.85 3.33 -8.58
C CYS A 73 3.63 3.59 -9.88
N ASN A 74 3.51 4.80 -10.44
CA ASN A 74 4.27 5.22 -11.62
C ASN A 74 5.70 5.71 -11.28
N ALA A 75 6.11 5.59 -10.01
CA ALA A 75 7.43 5.99 -9.53
C ALA A 75 7.80 7.47 -9.83
N CYS A 76 6.83 8.39 -9.74
CA CYS A 76 7.05 9.82 -9.95
C CYS A 76 8.20 10.38 -9.09
N VAL A 77 8.31 9.90 -7.84
CA VAL A 77 9.40 10.27 -6.90
C VAL A 77 10.80 10.00 -7.46
N SER A 78 10.98 9.01 -8.34
CA SER A 78 12.28 8.72 -8.96
C SER A 78 12.72 9.79 -9.95
N THR A 79 11.83 10.74 -10.30
CA THR A 79 12.16 11.93 -11.09
C THR A 79 12.36 13.16 -10.20
N SER A 80 11.47 13.36 -9.22
CA SER A 80 11.46 14.46 -8.26
C SER A 80 10.39 14.19 -7.20
N MET A 81 10.63 14.49 -5.92
CA MET A 81 9.58 14.35 -4.90
C MET A 81 8.39 15.27 -5.17
N ALA A 82 8.63 16.46 -5.75
CA ALA A 82 7.58 17.39 -6.14
C ALA A 82 6.64 16.87 -7.23
N LEU A 83 7.05 15.83 -7.97
CA LEU A 83 6.22 15.15 -8.97
C LEU A 83 5.31 14.07 -8.34
N CYS A 84 5.63 13.63 -7.12
CA CYS A 84 4.86 12.63 -6.37
C CYS A 84 3.72 13.34 -5.60
N VAL A 85 2.57 13.56 -6.24
CA VAL A 85 1.48 14.36 -5.66
C VAL A 85 0.78 13.64 -4.50
N TRP A 86 0.37 14.39 -3.48
CA TRP A 86 -0.46 13.94 -2.37
C TRP A 86 -1.85 14.64 -2.37
N PRO A 87 -2.97 13.88 -2.37
CA PRO A 87 -3.08 12.45 -2.70
C PRO A 87 -2.60 12.12 -4.12
N CYS A 88 -2.31 10.85 -4.42
CA CYS A 88 -1.71 10.47 -5.70
C CYS A 88 -2.61 10.76 -6.91
N ASN A 89 -2.20 11.69 -7.77
CA ASN A 89 -2.88 12.11 -9.01
C ASN A 89 -2.60 11.18 -10.22
N CYS A 90 -2.10 9.97 -10.00
CA CYS A 90 -1.77 9.08 -11.11
C CYS A 90 -2.96 8.36 -11.74
N TYR A 91 -4.03 8.21 -10.97
CA TYR A 91 -5.29 7.64 -11.39
C TYR A 91 -6.41 8.48 -10.77
N GLU A 92 -7.64 8.20 -11.14
CA GLU A 92 -8.83 8.90 -10.65
C GLU A 92 -9.96 7.91 -10.37
N ALA A 93 -10.92 8.34 -9.56
CA ALA A 93 -12.08 7.52 -9.23
C ALA A 93 -12.97 7.30 -10.46
N ASN A 94 -13.50 6.09 -10.61
CA ASN A 94 -14.41 5.70 -11.69
C ASN A 94 -13.84 5.84 -13.11
N HIS A 95 -12.51 5.85 -13.28
CA HIS A 95 -11.90 5.91 -14.60
C HIS A 95 -12.22 4.64 -15.41
N ARG A 96 -12.78 4.79 -16.62
CA ARG A 96 -13.23 3.64 -17.43
C ARG A 96 -12.08 2.79 -18.01
N SER A 97 -11.03 3.41 -18.56
CA SER A 97 -9.89 2.67 -19.14
C SER A 97 -8.81 2.28 -18.14
N GLU A 98 -8.67 3.02 -17.04
CA GLU A 98 -7.67 2.79 -16.00
C GLU A 98 -8.33 2.72 -14.61
N PRO A 99 -9.27 1.79 -14.39
CA PRO A 99 -9.97 1.71 -13.12
C PRO A 99 -9.00 1.42 -11.97
N ASP A 100 -9.13 2.12 -10.86
CA ASP A 100 -8.22 2.05 -9.71
C ASP A 100 -8.97 1.87 -8.39
N LEU A 101 -8.73 0.75 -7.71
CA LEU A 101 -9.43 0.42 -6.47
C LEU A 101 -9.19 1.43 -5.35
N MET A 102 -7.98 2.00 -5.26
CA MET A 102 -7.65 2.94 -4.20
C MET A 102 -8.54 4.17 -4.25
N TRP A 103 -8.75 4.71 -5.44
CA TRP A 103 -9.67 5.83 -5.65
C TRP A 103 -11.14 5.44 -5.57
N ASP A 104 -11.54 4.31 -6.15
CA ASP A 104 -12.93 3.83 -6.10
C ASP A 104 -13.41 3.56 -4.65
N LEU A 105 -12.50 3.19 -3.74
CA LEU A 105 -12.78 2.97 -2.33
C LEU A 105 -12.48 4.19 -1.43
N ASN A 106 -12.07 5.32 -2.02
CA ASN A 106 -11.68 6.53 -1.31
C ASN A 106 -10.60 6.28 -0.22
N MET A 107 -9.63 5.42 -0.53
CA MET A 107 -8.65 4.92 0.45
C MET A 107 -7.80 6.02 1.06
N TYR A 108 -7.36 7.01 0.28
CA TYR A 108 -6.53 8.11 0.80
C TYR A 108 -7.25 8.88 1.91
N ALA A 109 -8.54 9.20 1.72
CA ALA A 109 -9.33 9.89 2.74
C ALA A 109 -9.58 9.01 3.97
N ARG A 110 -9.85 7.71 3.78
CA ARG A 110 -10.08 6.78 4.90
C ARG A 110 -8.83 6.58 5.76
N LEU A 111 -7.66 6.48 5.12
CA LEU A 111 -6.35 6.42 5.78
C LEU A 111 -6.04 7.71 6.53
N ASP A 112 -6.35 8.87 5.93
CA ASP A 112 -6.24 10.19 6.55
C ASP A 112 -7.20 10.35 7.75
N LEU A 113 -8.45 9.92 7.65
CA LEU A 113 -9.43 10.07 8.73
C LEU A 113 -9.12 9.23 9.97
N ALA A 114 -8.38 8.13 9.83
CA ALA A 114 -8.10 7.22 10.92
C ALA A 114 -7.00 7.72 11.86
N ASP A 115 -7.21 7.54 13.17
CA ASP A 115 -6.19 7.70 14.21
C ASP A 115 -5.17 6.56 14.17
N ALA A 116 -5.65 5.37 13.84
CA ALA A 116 -4.83 4.17 13.77
C ALA A 116 -5.27 3.21 12.66
N TRP A 117 -4.30 2.49 12.11
CA TRP A 117 -4.50 1.45 11.10
C TRP A 117 -4.20 0.08 11.70
N ALA A 118 -5.07 -0.89 11.47
CA ALA A 118 -4.86 -2.27 11.88
C ALA A 118 -4.80 -3.15 10.63
N ILE A 119 -3.61 -3.60 10.26
CA ILE A 119 -3.35 -4.32 9.00
C ILE A 119 -3.19 -5.81 9.32
N ILE A 120 -4.03 -6.65 8.71
CA ILE A 120 -4.09 -8.08 8.98
C ILE A 120 -3.83 -8.83 7.68
N GLY A 121 -2.80 -9.64 7.57
CA GLY A 121 -2.50 -10.31 6.30
C GLY A 121 -1.62 -11.56 6.40
N PRO A 122 -1.67 -12.43 5.39
CA PRO A 122 -0.78 -13.59 5.30
C PRO A 122 0.61 -13.19 4.81
N VAL A 123 1.60 -14.01 5.16
CA VAL A 123 2.90 -14.03 4.49
C VAL A 123 2.76 -14.82 3.18
N ASN A 124 2.98 -14.16 2.05
CA ASN A 124 3.09 -14.79 0.74
C ASN A 124 4.56 -14.86 0.35
N TRP A 125 5.16 -16.06 0.42
CA TRP A 125 6.54 -16.32 -0.03
C TRP A 125 7.54 -15.22 0.37
N TYR A 126 7.73 -15.03 1.68
CA TYR A 126 8.67 -14.06 2.26
C TYR A 126 8.29 -12.57 2.12
N GLY A 127 7.04 -12.25 1.78
CA GLY A 127 6.57 -10.86 1.75
C GLY A 127 5.08 -10.69 2.06
N PRO A 128 4.60 -9.44 2.12
CA PRO A 128 3.17 -9.15 2.14
C PRO A 128 2.52 -9.56 0.81
N THR A 129 1.20 -9.61 0.80
CA THR A 129 0.42 -9.87 -0.41
C THR A 129 0.61 -8.76 -1.45
N SER A 130 0.33 -9.09 -2.72
CA SER A 130 0.55 -8.16 -3.82
C SER A 130 -0.35 -6.93 -3.70
N ASN A 131 -1.63 -7.11 -3.37
CA ASN A 131 -2.55 -5.98 -3.19
C ASN A 131 -2.16 -5.10 -2.00
N LEU A 132 -1.72 -5.69 -0.90
CA LEU A 132 -1.25 -4.92 0.25
C LEU A 132 -0.01 -4.10 -0.10
N LYS A 133 0.96 -4.71 -0.79
CA LYS A 133 2.15 -4.00 -1.25
C LYS A 133 1.83 -2.89 -2.25
N LEU A 134 0.89 -3.12 -3.18
CA LEU A 134 0.41 -2.09 -4.11
C LEU A 134 -0.24 -0.90 -3.40
N MET A 135 -1.07 -1.14 -2.37
CA MET A 135 -1.60 -0.06 -1.54
C MET A 135 -0.47 0.80 -0.96
N PHE A 136 0.55 0.16 -0.38
CA PHE A 136 1.71 0.84 0.18
C PHE A 136 2.56 1.57 -0.88
N ASP A 137 2.76 0.99 -2.07
CA ASP A 137 3.46 1.64 -3.18
C ASP A 137 2.73 2.89 -3.67
N ARG A 138 1.40 2.89 -3.59
CA ARG A 138 0.54 4.05 -3.88
C ARG A 138 0.55 5.11 -2.78
N LEU A 139 1.03 4.78 -1.58
CA LEU A 139 1.16 5.69 -0.44
C LEU A 139 2.55 6.33 -0.31
N VAL A 140 3.47 6.10 -1.25
CA VAL A 140 4.78 6.78 -1.25
C VAL A 140 4.62 8.31 -1.17
N CYS A 141 3.58 8.88 -1.77
CA CYS A 141 3.30 10.31 -1.72
C CYS A 141 2.91 10.84 -0.33
N MET A 142 2.55 10.00 0.63
CA MET A 142 2.29 10.46 2.00
C MET A 142 3.56 10.98 2.69
N ASN A 143 4.74 10.62 2.15
CA ASN A 143 6.07 10.92 2.70
C ASN A 143 6.72 12.07 1.91
N GLY A 144 6.29 13.32 2.12
CA GLY A 144 6.85 14.49 1.46
C GLY A 144 6.28 14.79 0.06
N GLY A 145 5.25 14.07 -0.38
CA GLY A 145 4.65 14.30 -1.69
C GLY A 145 4.05 15.69 -1.84
N ASN A 146 3.98 16.20 -3.08
CA ASN A 146 3.51 17.54 -3.37
C ASN A 146 2.00 17.68 -3.17
N PRO A 147 1.51 18.52 -2.24
CA PRO A 147 0.07 18.75 -2.05
C PRO A 147 -0.52 19.77 -3.04
N ARG A 148 0.31 20.39 -3.88
CA ARG A 148 -0.01 21.51 -4.78
C ARG A 148 0.38 21.18 -6.22
N GLU A 149 -0.45 20.34 -6.82
CA GLU A 149 -0.32 19.92 -8.22
C GLU A 149 -0.31 21.09 -9.22
N ASP A 150 -1.00 22.18 -8.90
CA ASP A 150 -1.09 23.37 -9.75
C ASP A 150 0.28 24.04 -9.99
N LEU A 151 1.21 23.89 -9.06
CA LEU A 151 2.58 24.42 -9.18
C LEU A 151 3.40 23.71 -10.26
N ILE A 152 2.99 22.51 -10.68
CA ILE A 152 3.69 21.69 -11.67
C ILE A 152 2.85 21.43 -12.93
N LYS A 153 1.76 22.20 -13.11
CA LYS A 153 0.85 22.12 -14.28
C LYS A 153 0.50 20.68 -14.70
N HIS A 154 0.11 19.87 -13.71
CA HIS A 154 -0.19 18.44 -13.87
C HIS A 154 0.98 17.65 -14.49
N LYS A 155 1.87 17.16 -13.62
CA LYS A 155 2.97 16.25 -13.96
C LYS A 155 4.00 16.78 -14.96
N GLU A 156 4.21 18.10 -15.05
CA GLU A 156 5.33 18.66 -15.80
C GLU A 156 6.65 18.45 -15.03
N ALA A 157 7.47 17.51 -15.51
CA ALA A 157 8.66 17.05 -14.79
C ALA A 157 9.71 18.14 -14.54
N GLU A 158 9.85 19.09 -15.47
CA GLU A 158 10.77 20.23 -15.35
C GLU A 158 10.35 21.17 -14.22
N LEU A 159 9.07 21.54 -14.17
CA LEU A 159 8.54 22.39 -13.08
C LEU A 159 8.65 21.70 -11.73
N ALA A 160 8.42 20.38 -11.66
CA ALA A 160 8.60 19.62 -10.43
C ALA A 160 10.05 19.66 -9.94
N LYS A 161 11.02 19.41 -10.85
CA LYS A 161 12.46 19.49 -10.51
C LYS A 161 12.86 20.88 -10.05
N GLU A 162 12.34 21.92 -10.70
CA GLU A 162 12.58 23.31 -10.29
C GLU A 162 12.00 23.58 -8.90
N LEU A 163 10.74 23.19 -8.65
CA LEU A 163 10.06 23.38 -7.37
C LEU A 163 10.83 22.75 -6.21
N GLU A 164 11.37 21.54 -6.38
CA GLU A 164 12.15 20.82 -5.36
C GLU A 164 13.44 21.56 -4.92
N HIS A 165 13.89 22.55 -5.71
CA HIS A 165 15.03 23.40 -5.38
C HIS A 165 14.66 24.78 -4.81
N LEU A 166 13.36 25.09 -4.71
CA LEU A 166 12.88 26.36 -4.17
C LEU A 166 12.69 26.28 -2.64
N PRO A 167 12.94 27.36 -1.88
CA PRO A 167 12.76 27.37 -0.42
C PRO A 167 11.34 26.97 0.04
N GLU A 168 10.32 27.31 -0.75
CA GLU A 168 8.92 27.00 -0.44
C GLU A 168 8.67 25.48 -0.39
N TRP A 169 9.53 24.66 -1.01
CA TRP A 169 9.40 23.20 -0.98
C TRP A 169 9.51 22.63 0.45
N GLU A 170 10.33 23.25 1.32
CA GLU A 170 10.46 22.85 2.72
C GLU A 170 9.12 22.96 3.47
N GLU A 171 8.23 23.88 3.08
CA GLU A 171 6.91 24.06 3.69
C GLU A 171 5.81 23.17 3.07
N LEU A 172 6.05 22.63 1.87
CA LEU A 172 5.13 21.78 1.11
C LEU A 172 5.39 20.29 1.37
N SER A 173 6.65 19.89 1.42
CA SER A 173 7.12 18.50 1.55
C SER A 173 7.01 17.98 2.98
N LEU A 174 5.79 17.73 3.43
CA LEU A 174 5.49 17.23 4.77
C LEU A 174 5.15 15.73 4.75
N ASN A 175 5.30 15.08 5.90
CA ASN A 175 4.67 13.77 6.13
C ASN A 175 3.18 13.98 6.40
N HIS A 176 2.34 13.72 5.41
CA HIS A 176 0.92 14.11 5.44
C HIS A 176 0.08 13.27 6.39
N LEU A 177 0.56 12.08 6.74
CA LEU A 177 -0.12 11.14 7.63
C LEU A 177 0.58 10.95 8.98
N GLU A 178 1.52 11.84 9.30
CA GLU A 178 2.31 11.79 10.54
C GLU A 178 1.43 11.77 11.80
N GLY A 179 1.95 11.13 12.85
CA GLY A 179 1.31 11.06 14.16
C GLY A 179 0.35 9.89 14.32
N ARG A 180 0.03 9.13 13.27
CA ARG A 180 -0.81 7.91 13.34
C ARG A 180 -0.08 6.72 13.94
N THR A 181 -0.84 5.73 14.37
CA THR A 181 -0.33 4.42 14.80
C THR A 181 -0.74 3.35 13.78
N ALA A 182 0.17 2.49 13.37
CA ALA A 182 -0.16 1.28 12.63
C ALA A 182 0.22 0.03 13.42
N GLY A 183 -0.65 -0.98 13.38
CA GLY A 183 -0.40 -2.32 13.88
C GLY A 183 -0.47 -3.33 12.74
N PHE A 184 0.36 -4.36 12.80
CA PHE A 184 0.45 -5.43 11.82
C PHE A 184 0.28 -6.79 12.49
N PHE A 185 -0.77 -7.51 12.11
CA PHE A 185 -0.96 -8.91 12.45
C PHE A 185 -0.72 -9.77 11.22
N CYS A 186 0.47 -10.38 11.17
CA CYS A 186 0.93 -11.22 10.09
C CYS A 186 0.70 -12.69 10.46
N TYR A 187 0.45 -13.55 9.48
CA TYR A 187 0.38 -14.99 9.75
C TYR A 187 0.89 -15.84 8.58
N GLY A 188 1.31 -17.07 8.89
CA GLY A 188 1.78 -18.02 7.89
C GLY A 188 1.50 -19.46 8.29
N ASP A 189 1.66 -20.37 7.34
CA ASP A 189 1.37 -21.79 7.52
C ASP A 189 2.60 -22.65 7.82
N GLY A 190 3.78 -22.04 7.92
CA GLY A 190 5.03 -22.74 8.18
C GLY A 190 5.41 -23.76 7.11
N GLY A 191 4.93 -23.57 5.87
CA GLY A 191 5.16 -24.52 4.77
C GLY A 191 4.26 -25.75 4.80
N GLY A 192 3.19 -25.75 5.62
CA GLY A 192 2.25 -26.86 5.70
C GLY A 192 2.95 -28.19 5.99
N ASP A 193 2.68 -29.22 5.19
CA ASP A 193 3.35 -30.53 5.26
C ASP A 193 4.46 -30.72 4.22
N GLU A 194 4.89 -29.62 3.59
CA GLU A 194 5.89 -29.66 2.52
C GLU A 194 7.32 -29.78 3.03
N LEU A 195 7.59 -29.37 4.27
CA LEU A 195 8.94 -29.38 4.85
C LEU A 195 9.39 -30.79 5.24
N ALA A 196 10.64 -31.10 4.92
CA ALA A 196 11.37 -32.26 5.42
C ALA A 196 12.01 -31.95 6.79
N GLU A 197 12.56 -32.97 7.44
CA GLU A 197 13.23 -32.84 8.75
C GLU A 197 14.44 -31.90 8.70
N ASP A 198 15.08 -31.76 7.54
CA ASP A 198 16.22 -30.88 7.31
C ASP A 198 15.82 -29.42 7.02
N GLY A 199 14.55 -29.05 7.26
CA GLY A 199 14.00 -27.71 7.04
C GLY A 199 13.73 -27.34 5.58
N ARG A 200 14.02 -28.23 4.61
CA ARG A 200 13.87 -27.94 3.18
C ARG A 200 12.53 -28.45 2.65
N PRO A 201 11.97 -27.85 1.58
CA PRO A 201 10.82 -28.43 0.90
C PRO A 201 11.14 -29.83 0.35
N ARG A 202 10.29 -30.83 0.61
CA ARG A 202 10.43 -32.22 0.14
C ARG A 202 10.52 -32.32 -1.38
N VAL A 203 9.87 -31.40 -2.08
CA VAL A 203 9.84 -31.34 -3.55
C VAL A 203 11.11 -30.73 -4.16
N LEU A 204 11.98 -30.11 -3.35
CA LEU A 204 13.17 -29.43 -3.83
C LEU A 204 14.21 -30.44 -4.34
N ARG A 205 14.49 -30.39 -5.65
CA ARG A 205 15.49 -31.27 -6.30
C ARG A 205 16.93 -30.80 -6.05
N HIS A 206 17.15 -29.49 -6.12
CA HIS A 206 18.44 -28.85 -5.90
C HIS A 206 18.52 -28.34 -4.47
N LYS A 207 18.77 -29.26 -3.52
CA LYS A 207 18.79 -28.94 -2.08
C LYS A 207 19.85 -27.90 -1.71
N GLU A 208 20.92 -27.81 -2.50
CA GLU A 208 22.01 -26.85 -2.36
C GLU A 208 21.59 -25.39 -2.62
N TYR A 209 20.44 -25.15 -3.26
CA TYR A 209 19.92 -23.80 -3.51
C TYR A 209 19.17 -23.22 -2.31
N PHE A 210 18.82 -24.05 -1.33
CA PHE A 210 18.08 -23.63 -0.15
C PHE A 210 18.81 -24.09 1.11
N ASP A 211 19.37 -23.14 1.84
CA ASP A 211 20.00 -23.36 3.13
C ASP A 211 19.10 -22.73 4.20
N PRO A 212 18.33 -23.52 4.98
CA PRO A 212 17.38 -23.00 5.97
C PRO A 212 18.03 -22.05 6.99
N GLU A 213 19.31 -22.27 7.31
CA GLU A 213 20.08 -21.42 8.22
C GLU A 213 20.43 -20.04 7.63
N LYS A 214 20.20 -19.85 6.32
CA LYS A 214 20.42 -18.60 5.60
C LYS A 214 19.11 -17.96 5.12
N GLU A 215 17.98 -18.41 5.65
CA GLU A 215 16.72 -17.72 5.40
C GLU A 215 16.79 -16.26 5.88
N PRO A 216 16.12 -15.34 5.17
CA PRO A 216 16.34 -13.91 5.36
C PRO A 216 15.79 -13.34 6.68
N PHE A 217 14.97 -14.09 7.41
CA PHE A 217 14.27 -13.60 8.61
C PHE A 217 14.39 -14.57 9.77
N GLU A 218 14.85 -14.07 10.92
CA GLU A 218 14.80 -14.81 12.19
C GLU A 218 13.38 -14.84 12.77
N ASP A 219 12.64 -13.72 12.63
CA ASP A 219 11.22 -13.61 12.95
C ASP A 219 10.45 -13.32 11.66
N MET A 220 9.52 -14.20 11.30
CA MET A 220 8.72 -14.09 10.08
C MET A 220 7.83 -12.83 10.03
N ARG A 221 7.64 -12.11 11.14
CA ARG A 221 7.03 -10.77 11.09
C ARG A 221 7.81 -9.82 10.19
N ASP A 222 9.13 -9.98 10.10
CA ASP A 222 10.06 -9.12 9.36
C ASP A 222 9.88 -9.20 7.83
N THR A 223 9.12 -10.20 7.34
CA THR A 223 8.61 -10.23 5.96
C THR A 223 7.78 -8.98 5.61
N TYR A 224 7.17 -8.34 6.61
CA TYR A 224 6.44 -7.08 6.48
C TYR A 224 7.32 -5.85 6.75
N GLY A 225 8.62 -6.04 7.01
CA GLY A 225 9.58 -4.99 7.31
C GLY A 225 9.52 -3.82 6.32
N PRO A 226 9.53 -4.04 4.99
CA PRO A 226 9.49 -2.93 4.04
C PRO A 226 8.29 -1.98 4.21
N VAL A 227 7.09 -2.50 4.49
CA VAL A 227 5.90 -1.65 4.69
C VAL A 227 5.85 -1.03 6.08
N VAL A 228 6.36 -1.73 7.10
CA VAL A 228 6.54 -1.20 8.46
C VAL A 228 7.52 -0.02 8.47
N TRP A 229 8.66 -0.17 7.79
CA TRP A 229 9.66 0.89 7.68
C TRP A 229 9.16 2.05 6.82
N GLN A 230 8.33 1.80 5.80
CA GLN A 230 7.66 2.86 5.07
C GLN A 230 6.71 3.69 5.96
N CYS A 231 5.93 3.04 6.84
CA CYS A 231 5.13 3.74 7.86
C CYS A 231 6.01 4.62 8.75
N ARG A 232 7.07 4.04 9.34
CA ARG A 232 7.97 4.74 10.25
C ARG A 232 8.67 5.92 9.56
N TYR A 233 9.10 5.74 8.31
CA TYR A 233 9.68 6.81 7.49
C TYR A 233 8.71 7.97 7.27
N GLY A 234 7.41 7.67 7.15
CA GLY A 234 6.32 8.65 7.00
C GLY A 234 5.77 9.23 8.31
N GLY A 235 6.43 9.03 9.44
CA GLY A 235 5.95 9.53 10.74
C GLY A 235 4.75 8.76 11.31
N ILE A 236 4.43 7.58 10.78
CA ILE A 236 3.42 6.67 11.32
C ILE A 236 4.16 5.64 12.19
N GLU A 237 3.92 5.68 13.49
CA GLU A 237 4.61 4.74 14.37
C GLU A 237 4.05 3.32 14.21
N VAL A 238 4.95 2.35 14.30
CA VAL A 238 4.61 0.92 14.37
C VAL A 238 5.30 0.37 15.61
N PRO A 239 4.64 0.39 16.79
CA PRO A 239 5.22 -0.14 18.00
C PRO A 239 5.48 -1.64 17.88
N ASP A 240 6.64 -2.12 18.34
CA ASP A 240 7.01 -3.54 18.24
C ASP A 240 5.97 -4.51 18.85
N PRO A 241 5.27 -4.20 19.97
CA PRO A 241 4.18 -5.05 20.46
C PRO A 241 3.00 -5.18 19.49
N LEU A 242 2.80 -4.19 18.62
CA LEU A 242 1.72 -4.16 17.62
C LEU A 242 2.15 -4.76 16.27
N TRP A 243 3.39 -5.23 16.13
CA TRP A 243 3.87 -5.96 14.96
C TRP A 243 4.13 -7.43 15.34
N ARG A 244 3.16 -8.29 15.00
CA ARG A 244 3.11 -9.70 15.42
C ARG A 244 3.03 -10.63 14.23
N TYR A 245 3.70 -11.78 14.35
CA TYR A 245 3.52 -12.93 13.47
C TYR A 245 2.97 -14.12 14.25
N VAL A 246 2.02 -14.84 13.65
CA VAL A 246 1.50 -16.11 14.17
C VAL A 246 1.58 -17.19 13.10
N GLU A 247 2.32 -18.26 13.42
CA GLU A 247 2.37 -19.46 12.58
C GLU A 247 1.30 -20.47 13.00
N PHE A 248 0.60 -21.06 12.03
CA PHE A 248 -0.32 -22.18 12.28
C PHE A 248 -0.61 -23.02 11.03
N GLY A 249 -0.77 -24.32 11.21
CA GLY A 249 -1.00 -25.28 10.11
C GLY A 249 0.24 -26.06 9.69
N ARG A 250 1.35 -25.93 10.41
CA ARG A 250 2.54 -26.77 10.26
C ARG A 250 2.16 -28.25 10.34
N GLY A 251 2.66 -29.04 9.39
CA GLY A 251 2.38 -30.46 9.24
C GLY A 251 1.00 -30.80 8.66
N LYS A 252 0.19 -29.79 8.27
CA LYS A 252 -1.12 -30.00 7.64
C LYS A 252 -1.06 -29.66 6.15
N LYS A 253 -2.02 -30.22 5.39
CA LYS A 253 -2.30 -29.72 4.03
C LYS A 253 -2.80 -28.28 4.09
N TYR A 254 -2.50 -27.49 3.06
CA TYR A 254 -3.06 -26.14 2.92
C TYR A 254 -4.59 -26.13 2.92
N SER A 255 -5.23 -27.20 2.44
CA SER A 255 -6.70 -27.37 2.48
C SER A 255 -7.24 -27.48 3.90
N ASP A 256 -6.45 -28.01 4.83
CA ASP A 256 -6.86 -28.35 6.21
C ASP A 256 -6.43 -27.27 7.21
N ASN A 257 -6.27 -26.06 6.67
CA ASN A 257 -5.85 -24.87 7.36
C ASN A 257 -6.59 -23.67 6.74
N GLN A 258 -7.92 -23.64 6.87
CA GLN A 258 -8.79 -22.52 6.49
C GLN A 258 -9.24 -21.69 7.70
N ALA A 259 -10.23 -20.83 7.52
CA ALA A 259 -10.72 -19.95 8.57
C ALA A 259 -11.48 -20.71 9.68
N GLU A 260 -12.25 -21.73 9.31
CA GLU A 260 -12.93 -22.66 10.22
C GLU A 260 -11.95 -23.42 11.13
N ASP A 261 -10.75 -23.73 10.63
CA ASP A 261 -9.71 -24.39 11.40
C ASP A 261 -9.06 -23.47 12.44
N MET A 262 -9.10 -22.14 12.22
CA MET A 262 -8.70 -21.19 13.27
C MET A 262 -9.67 -21.21 14.44
N ALA A 263 -10.97 -21.43 14.20
CA ALA A 263 -11.99 -21.43 15.24
C ALA A 263 -11.89 -22.65 16.16
N THR A 264 -11.40 -23.78 15.63
CA THR A 264 -11.18 -25.00 16.41
C THR A 264 -9.78 -25.03 17.06
N GLY A 265 -8.80 -24.36 16.47
CA GLY A 265 -7.46 -24.17 17.01
C GLY A 265 -7.39 -23.03 18.03
N THR A 266 -7.42 -23.36 19.32
CA THR A 266 -7.50 -22.37 20.42
C THR A 266 -6.44 -21.27 20.39
N LYS A 267 -5.25 -21.50 19.82
CA LYS A 267 -4.12 -20.56 19.90
C LYS A 267 -4.25 -19.32 19.01
N VAL A 268 -4.81 -19.41 17.80
CA VAL A 268 -4.78 -18.30 16.83
C VAL A 268 -5.66 -17.14 17.29
N PHE A 269 -6.92 -17.41 17.63
CA PHE A 269 -7.82 -16.38 18.16
C PHE A 269 -7.35 -15.82 19.50
N GLN A 270 -6.70 -16.62 20.36
CA GLN A 270 -6.13 -16.12 21.60
C GLN A 270 -4.99 -15.11 21.37
N GLU A 271 -4.04 -15.43 20.48
CA GLU A 271 -2.94 -14.52 20.13
C GLU A 271 -3.44 -13.26 19.41
N PHE A 272 -4.48 -13.42 18.58
CA PHE A 272 -5.13 -12.31 17.90
C PHE A 272 -5.89 -11.41 18.88
N ASP A 273 -6.70 -11.98 19.77
CA ASP A 273 -7.42 -11.25 20.82
C ASP A 273 -6.46 -10.45 21.69
N LYS A 274 -5.35 -11.05 22.11
CA LYS A 274 -4.30 -10.36 22.86
C LYS A 274 -3.73 -9.18 22.08
N TRP A 275 -3.46 -9.36 20.78
CA TRP A 275 -2.97 -8.27 19.92
C TRP A 275 -4.01 -7.16 19.76
N VAL A 276 -5.30 -7.48 19.61
CA VAL A 276 -6.39 -6.49 19.55
C VAL A 276 -6.51 -5.71 20.87
N ASP A 277 -6.40 -6.40 22.00
CA ASP A 277 -6.46 -5.78 23.33
C ASP A 277 -5.28 -4.80 23.52
N GLU A 278 -4.05 -5.22 23.16
CA GLU A 278 -2.85 -4.36 23.17
C GLU A 278 -2.95 -3.18 22.19
N PHE A 279 -3.45 -3.41 20.97
CA PHE A 279 -3.69 -2.37 19.98
C PHE A 279 -4.66 -1.31 20.50
N SER A 280 -5.81 -1.74 21.03
CA SER A 280 -6.83 -0.81 21.54
C SER A 280 -6.35 -0.04 22.77
N ALA A 281 -5.58 -0.68 23.66
CA ALA A 281 -4.98 -0.04 24.82
C ALA A 281 -3.96 1.02 24.39
N PHE A 282 -3.07 0.69 23.46
CA PHE A 282 -2.05 1.60 22.95
C PHE A 282 -2.68 2.82 22.27
N VAL A 283 -3.61 2.60 21.33
CA VAL A 283 -4.29 3.69 20.60
C VAL A 283 -5.05 4.61 21.56
N ARG A 284 -5.76 4.03 22.55
CA ARG A 284 -6.45 4.81 23.58
C ARG A 284 -5.48 5.65 24.41
N GLN A 285 -4.37 5.06 24.83
CA GLN A 285 -3.36 5.72 25.67
C GLN A 285 -2.68 6.87 24.93
N LYS A 286 -2.36 6.68 23.65
CA LYS A 286 -1.75 7.71 22.80
C LYS A 286 -2.68 8.91 22.59
N GLY A 287 -3.97 8.64 22.37
CA GLY A 287 -4.93 9.67 22.02
C GLY A 287 -5.18 9.79 20.52
N LYS A 288 -6.10 10.69 20.17
CA LYS A 288 -6.47 10.97 18.79
C LYS A 288 -5.40 11.81 18.09
N VAL A 289 -5.33 11.67 16.78
CA VAL A 289 -4.34 12.34 15.93
C VAL A 289 -4.92 13.63 15.36
N GLU A 290 -4.15 14.71 15.44
CA GLU A 290 -4.53 15.95 14.78
C GLU A 290 -4.46 15.80 13.25
N PRO A 291 -5.45 16.32 12.52
CA PRO A 291 -5.40 16.48 11.07
C PRO A 291 -4.08 17.10 10.57
N GLY A 292 -3.49 16.51 9.52
CA GLY A 292 -2.37 17.13 8.81
C GLY A 292 -2.78 18.39 8.05
N LYS A 293 -1.80 19.22 7.67
CA LYS A 293 -2.02 20.49 6.93
C LYS A 293 -2.74 20.26 5.59
N TYR A 294 -2.36 19.21 4.86
CA TYR A 294 -2.91 18.86 3.54
C TYR A 294 -3.68 17.55 3.63
N ARG A 295 -4.99 17.66 3.87
CA ARG A 295 -5.89 16.51 4.04
C ARG A 295 -6.17 15.82 2.71
N ALA A 296 -6.23 14.50 2.74
CA ALA A 296 -6.82 13.72 1.66
C ALA A 296 -8.35 13.70 1.76
N TYR A 297 -8.87 13.77 2.99
CA TYR A 297 -10.29 13.94 3.20
C TYR A 297 -10.77 15.30 2.68
N GLY A 298 -11.79 15.27 1.82
CA GLY A 298 -12.31 16.47 1.16
C GLY A 298 -11.46 16.97 -0.01
N TYR A 299 -10.41 16.24 -0.40
CA TYR A 299 -9.64 16.56 -1.59
C TYR A 299 -10.48 16.31 -2.86
N GLU A 300 -10.57 17.33 -3.70
CA GLU A 300 -11.13 17.23 -5.05
C GLU A 300 -9.99 17.44 -6.05
N ALA A 301 -9.77 16.46 -6.92
CA ALA A 301 -8.71 16.54 -7.93
C ALA A 301 -9.00 17.69 -8.91
N PRO A 302 -8.02 18.56 -9.21
CA PRO A 302 -8.19 19.60 -10.21
C PRO A 302 -8.36 18.98 -11.61
N GLY A 303 -9.16 19.62 -12.47
CA GLY A 303 -9.27 19.20 -13.87
C GLY A 303 -7.97 19.47 -14.64
N HIS A 304 -7.50 18.49 -15.42
CA HIS A 304 -6.20 18.52 -16.10
C HIS A 304 -6.27 18.25 -17.62
N LEU A 305 -7.43 18.44 -18.25
CA LEU A 305 -7.64 18.10 -19.67
C LEU A 305 -6.69 18.84 -20.62
N ALA A 306 -6.40 20.11 -20.36
CA ALA A 306 -5.50 20.89 -21.22
C ALA A 306 -4.04 20.41 -21.07
N GLU A 307 -3.66 20.01 -19.87
CA GLU A 307 -2.34 19.51 -19.51
C GLU A 307 -2.12 18.10 -20.12
N ASP A 308 -3.13 17.24 -20.08
CA ASP A 308 -3.10 15.93 -20.76
C ASP A 308 -2.89 16.06 -22.26
N LEU A 309 -3.56 17.03 -22.91
CA LEU A 309 -3.37 17.30 -24.33
C LEU A 309 -1.94 17.76 -24.64
N LYS A 310 -1.35 18.61 -23.78
CA LYS A 310 0.05 19.05 -23.91
C LYS A 310 1.00 17.87 -23.71
N ALA A 311 0.78 17.04 -22.71
CA ALA A 311 1.60 15.86 -22.41
C ALA A 311 1.58 14.88 -23.58
N LYS A 312 0.42 14.60 -24.16
CA LYS A 312 0.27 13.73 -25.33
C LYS A 312 1.02 14.27 -26.56
N TRP A 313 0.96 15.57 -26.80
CA TRP A 313 1.73 16.19 -27.89
C TRP A 313 3.24 16.06 -27.66
N ARG A 314 3.69 16.26 -26.42
CA ARG A 314 5.09 16.08 -26.02
C ARG A 314 5.56 14.63 -26.18
N GLU A 315 4.73 13.66 -25.85
CA GLU A 315 5.01 12.23 -26.03
C GLU A 315 5.24 11.91 -27.52
N ILE A 316 4.36 12.40 -28.40
CA ILE A 316 4.49 12.21 -29.86
C ILE A 316 5.81 12.80 -30.40
N LYS A 317 6.15 14.03 -30.02
CA LYS A 317 7.42 14.67 -30.44
C LYS A 317 8.64 13.90 -29.95
N THR A 318 8.61 13.45 -28.70
CA THR A 318 9.70 12.64 -28.11
C THR A 318 9.83 11.31 -28.84
N GLY A 319 8.73 10.64 -29.15
CA GLY A 319 8.72 9.39 -29.94
C GLY A 319 9.24 9.56 -31.37
N LEU A 320 9.18 10.77 -31.93
CA LEU A 320 9.80 11.14 -33.21
C LEU A 320 11.29 11.47 -33.11
N GLY A 321 11.89 11.41 -31.91
CA GLY A 321 13.30 11.74 -31.67
C GLY A 321 13.57 13.23 -31.45
N TYR A 322 12.52 14.01 -31.15
CA TYR A 322 12.62 15.45 -30.85
C TYR A 322 12.11 15.74 -29.42
N PRO A 323 12.83 15.26 -28.38
CA PRO A 323 12.50 15.61 -27.00
C PRO A 323 12.65 17.13 -26.77
N PRO A 324 11.97 17.70 -25.75
CA PRO A 324 12.17 19.11 -25.40
C PRO A 324 13.63 19.40 -25.08
N GLU A 325 14.14 20.52 -25.57
CA GLU A 325 15.53 20.94 -25.36
C GLU A 325 15.85 21.07 -23.85
N GLY A 326 17.03 20.63 -23.44
CA GLY A 326 17.47 20.65 -22.03
C GLY A 326 16.79 19.64 -21.09
N SER A 327 15.74 18.96 -21.54
CA SER A 327 15.02 17.93 -20.77
C SER A 327 15.87 16.67 -20.51
N SER A 328 15.45 15.86 -19.54
CA SER A 328 16.11 14.57 -19.27
C SER A 328 16.11 13.62 -20.48
N PRO A 329 15.00 13.47 -21.24
CA PRO A 329 15.01 12.67 -22.47
C PRO A 329 16.00 13.19 -23.52
N ALA A 330 16.14 14.51 -23.70
CA ALA A 330 17.12 15.08 -24.63
C ALA A 330 18.56 14.72 -24.23
N LYS A 331 18.90 14.88 -22.95
CA LYS A 331 20.23 14.51 -22.42
C LYS A 331 20.51 13.01 -22.56
N GLN A 332 19.53 12.16 -22.27
CA GLN A 332 19.69 10.70 -22.44
C GLN A 332 19.90 10.30 -23.90
N GLN A 333 19.21 10.97 -24.83
CA GLN A 333 19.38 10.77 -26.27
C GLN A 333 20.75 11.25 -26.76
N GLU A 334 21.21 12.43 -26.33
CA GLU A 334 22.56 12.96 -26.64
C GLU A 334 23.67 12.04 -26.15
N LEU A 335 23.52 11.50 -24.95
CA LEU A 335 24.46 10.54 -24.36
C LEU A 335 24.34 9.13 -24.94
N GLY A 336 23.33 8.87 -25.78
CA GLY A 336 23.07 7.54 -26.35
C GLY A 336 22.74 6.48 -25.30
N LEU A 337 22.21 6.88 -24.13
CA LEU A 337 21.88 5.98 -23.03
C LEU A 337 20.72 5.06 -23.41
N ASN A 338 19.72 5.62 -24.07
CA ASN A 338 18.53 4.89 -24.49
C ASN A 338 18.24 5.14 -25.98
N LYS A 339 17.81 4.10 -26.70
CA LYS A 339 17.36 4.18 -28.11
C LYS A 339 15.83 4.28 -28.16
N ASP A 340 15.29 5.29 -27.50
CA ASP A 340 13.86 5.36 -27.16
C ASP A 340 12.98 6.02 -28.22
N ALA A 341 13.55 6.59 -29.29
CA ALA A 341 12.76 7.18 -30.38
C ALA A 341 11.92 6.10 -31.07
N THR A 342 10.65 6.00 -30.69
CA THR A 342 9.70 5.05 -31.25
C THR A 342 8.30 5.63 -31.31
N LEU A 343 7.61 5.38 -32.43
CA LEU A 343 6.16 5.58 -32.56
C LEU A 343 5.36 4.34 -32.15
N ARG A 344 6.04 3.29 -31.69
CA ARG A 344 5.44 2.00 -31.30
C ARG A 344 5.82 1.66 -29.86
N PRO A 345 5.41 2.46 -28.86
CA PRO A 345 5.78 2.24 -27.45
C PRO A 345 5.22 0.94 -26.87
N LYS A 346 4.18 0.37 -27.50
CA LYS A 346 3.58 -0.91 -27.08
C LYS A 346 4.42 -2.14 -27.38
N LYS A 347 5.43 -2.02 -28.24
CA LYS A 347 6.29 -3.14 -28.60
C LYS A 347 7.37 -3.31 -27.54
N SER A 348 7.44 -4.50 -26.95
CA SER A 348 8.42 -4.81 -25.91
C SER A 348 9.86 -4.80 -26.45
N GLU A 349 10.83 -4.50 -25.60
CA GLU A 349 12.26 -4.60 -25.97
C GLU A 349 12.65 -6.01 -26.42
N GLY A 350 12.02 -7.04 -25.84
CA GLY A 350 12.22 -8.42 -26.26
C GLY A 350 11.75 -8.67 -27.69
N GLU A 351 10.65 -8.05 -28.14
CA GLU A 351 10.22 -8.17 -29.54
C GLU A 351 11.14 -7.39 -30.48
N LYS A 352 11.60 -6.18 -30.09
CA LYS A 352 12.54 -5.39 -30.88
C LYS A 352 13.89 -6.11 -31.06
N LEU A 353 14.37 -6.81 -30.02
CA LEU A 353 15.63 -7.57 -30.05
C LEU A 353 15.60 -8.76 -31.01
N ARG A 354 14.41 -9.29 -31.33
CA ARG A 354 14.24 -10.50 -32.15
C ARG A 354 13.97 -10.20 -33.63
N GLU A 355 13.99 -8.93 -34.01
CA GLU A 355 13.97 -8.46 -35.41
C GLU A 355 15.38 -8.14 -35.88
#